data_AF-A0A9E2Y2P1-F1
#
_entry.id   AF-A0A9E2Y2P1-F1
#
_cell.length_a   1.000
_cell.length_b   1.000
_cell.length_c   1.000
_cell.angle_alpha   90.00
_cell.angle_beta   90.00
_cell.angle_gamma   90.00
#
_symmetry.space_group_name_H-M   'P 1'
#
loop_
_entity.id
_entity.type
_entity.pdbx_description
1 polymer ?
#
loop_
_entity_poly.entity_id
_entity_poly.type
_entity_poly.pdbx_seq_one_letter_code
_entity_poly.pdbx_strand_id
1 'polypeptide(L)'
;MDVAAWLCALGLDQYEATFRENAVDAEVLPTLTADDLKDLGVTLVGHRRRLLEAIAKLQNGSTSSQAARSSSDHTASIPAGDVVSQGGERCQLTVMFCDLVGSTALSERLDPEELRDLLHAYRTLCGDVIARYDGFVARYVGDGILTYFGWPTAHEDDAERAVRAALEIVQTVKRASAVEALSVRIGVATGPVVVGEPAGVGDQAKLAVGSTPNLAARLQGLATADQIVIAASTRRLIGNAFDLTDLGEHDLKGVAEPIHAWRVERLAVTESRFDAHHSPTGLTPLVGRDEEVDLLLRRWSQAQDGEGQVVLLCGEPGIGKSRILSVLRQRLEAQGVQALRFQCSPYAVNSAFWPIIDNFERALFARDEPDEAKLDKLEALVVTQYGRPLADVRFVASILSLPCENRYGVLTMTPQRHKDETLRA
;
A
#
# COMPACT_ATOMS: atom_id res chain seq x y z
N MET A 1 -50.31 -1.71 -4.33
CA MET A 1 -49.83 -1.56 -2.94
C MET A 1 -50.89 -0.78 -2.18
N ASP A 2 -51.20 -1.14 -0.94
CA ASP A 2 -52.09 -0.34 -0.08
C ASP A 2 -51.26 0.71 0.68
N VAL A 3 -51.45 1.98 0.36
CA VAL A 3 -50.69 3.12 0.93
C VAL A 3 -50.98 3.28 2.42
N ALA A 4 -52.19 2.97 2.89
CA ALA A 4 -52.55 3.06 4.30
C ALA A 4 -51.81 2.00 5.12
N ALA A 5 -51.81 0.75 4.65
CA ALA A 5 -51.06 -0.35 5.27
C ALA A 5 -49.54 -0.07 5.27
N TRP A 6 -49.03 0.55 4.20
CA TRP A 6 -47.62 0.93 4.09
C TRP A 6 -47.22 2.04 5.07
N LEU A 7 -48.04 3.09 5.22
CA LEU A 7 -47.82 4.15 6.21
C LEU A 7 -47.88 3.59 7.65
N CYS A 8 -48.83 2.69 7.92
CA CYS A 8 -48.94 2.02 9.21
C CYS A 8 -47.69 1.18 9.54
N ALA A 9 -47.15 0.42 8.57
CA ALA A 9 -45.91 -0.34 8.75
C ALA A 9 -44.68 0.55 9.04
N LEU A 10 -44.71 1.82 8.59
CA LEU A 10 -43.69 2.81 8.89
C LEU A 10 -43.91 3.55 10.22
N GLY A 11 -45.03 3.30 10.92
CA GLY A 11 -45.43 4.04 12.12
C GLY A 11 -45.78 5.50 11.82
N LEU A 12 -46.34 5.74 10.64
CA LEU A 12 -46.67 7.06 10.09
C LEU A 12 -48.15 7.13 9.65
N ASP A 13 -49.01 6.33 10.29
CA ASP A 13 -50.46 6.23 10.05
C ASP A 13 -51.18 7.60 10.18
N GLN A 14 -50.65 8.50 11.00
CA GLN A 14 -51.14 9.87 11.13
C GLN A 14 -51.18 10.68 9.82
N TYR A 15 -50.44 10.30 8.77
CA TYR A 15 -50.44 10.97 7.46
C TYR A 15 -51.36 10.32 6.44
N GLU A 16 -52.04 9.23 6.79
CA GLU A 16 -52.91 8.47 5.88
C GLU A 16 -54.04 9.33 5.30
N ALA A 17 -54.69 10.15 6.14
CA ALA A 17 -55.74 11.06 5.69
C ALA A 17 -55.20 12.06 4.67
N THR A 18 -54.04 12.66 4.92
CA THR A 18 -53.44 13.66 4.04
C THR A 18 -52.96 13.07 2.72
N PHE A 19 -52.38 11.86 2.73
CA PHE A 19 -51.99 11.17 1.50
C PHE A 19 -53.21 10.79 0.65
N ARG A 20 -54.31 10.37 1.29
CA ARG A 20 -55.58 10.08 0.59
C ARG A 20 -56.24 11.32 0.02
N GLU A 21 -56.31 12.42 0.78
CA GLU A 21 -56.92 13.68 0.36
C GLU A 21 -56.17 14.33 -0.82
N ASN A 22 -54.86 14.11 -0.92
CA ASN A 22 -54.04 14.57 -2.03
C ASN A 22 -53.86 13.51 -3.14
N ALA A 23 -54.69 12.47 -3.15
CA ALA A 23 -54.69 11.40 -4.16
C ALA A 23 -53.32 10.74 -4.39
N VAL A 24 -52.50 10.59 -3.34
CA VAL A 24 -51.24 9.84 -3.40
C VAL A 24 -51.55 8.35 -3.35
N ASP A 25 -51.59 7.72 -4.52
CA ASP A 25 -51.77 6.27 -4.67
C ASP A 25 -50.42 5.55 -4.88
N ALA A 26 -50.49 4.24 -5.12
CA ALA A 26 -49.29 3.39 -5.30
C ALA A 26 -48.45 3.73 -6.54
N GLU A 27 -49.00 4.46 -7.52
CA GLU A 27 -48.30 4.88 -8.73
C GLU A 27 -47.58 6.21 -8.53
N VAL A 28 -48.19 7.13 -7.77
CA VAL A 28 -47.62 8.45 -7.47
C VAL A 28 -46.64 8.39 -6.29
N LEU A 29 -46.86 7.48 -5.33
CA LEU A 29 -46.03 7.34 -4.13
C LEU A 29 -44.53 7.21 -4.44
N PRO A 30 -44.08 6.41 -5.43
CA PRO A 30 -42.67 6.31 -5.75
C PRO A 30 -42.05 7.59 -6.31
N THR A 31 -42.85 8.54 -6.82
CA THR A 31 -42.33 9.76 -7.46
C THR A 31 -42.26 10.97 -6.54
N LEU A 32 -42.72 10.86 -5.29
CA LEU A 32 -42.74 11.98 -4.36
C LEU A 32 -41.33 12.42 -3.94
N THR A 33 -41.10 13.72 -3.98
CA THR A 33 -39.86 14.38 -3.56
C THR A 33 -39.95 14.93 -2.13
N ALA A 34 -38.81 15.40 -1.61
CA ALA A 34 -38.74 16.02 -0.28
C ALA A 34 -39.60 17.30 -0.15
N ASP A 35 -39.78 18.01 -1.26
CA ASP A 35 -40.60 19.22 -1.34
C ASP A 35 -42.09 18.87 -1.41
N ASP A 36 -42.46 17.85 -2.21
CA ASP A 36 -43.86 17.36 -2.26
C ASP A 36 -44.34 16.88 -0.87
N LEU A 37 -43.49 16.16 -0.13
CA LEU A 37 -43.82 15.73 1.24
C LEU A 37 -43.99 16.91 2.21
N LYS A 38 -43.27 18.01 1.97
CA LYS A 38 -43.41 19.22 2.77
C LYS A 38 -44.74 19.91 2.48
N ASP A 39 -45.15 19.95 1.22
CA ASP A 39 -46.43 20.52 0.77
C ASP A 39 -47.61 19.65 1.21
N LEU A 40 -47.42 18.33 1.32
CA LEU A 40 -48.34 17.37 1.96
C LEU A 40 -48.38 17.49 3.49
N GLY A 41 -47.76 18.50 4.09
CA GLY A 41 -47.83 18.77 5.54
C GLY A 41 -46.92 17.91 6.41
N VAL A 42 -45.97 17.16 5.83
CA VAL A 42 -44.95 16.41 6.60
C VAL A 42 -43.83 17.37 7.01
N THR A 43 -44.08 18.20 8.02
CA THR A 43 -43.14 19.25 8.47
C THR A 43 -41.92 18.68 9.20
N LEU A 44 -42.10 17.59 9.95
CA LEU A 44 -41.04 16.94 10.71
C LEU A 44 -40.00 16.29 9.77
N VAL A 45 -38.75 16.76 9.88
CA VAL A 45 -37.62 16.29 9.05
C VAL A 45 -37.40 14.78 9.19
N GLY A 46 -37.57 14.22 10.39
CA GLY A 46 -37.44 12.78 10.63
C GLY A 46 -38.47 11.93 9.86
N HIS A 47 -39.71 12.39 9.79
CA HIS A 47 -40.78 11.68 9.07
C HIS A 47 -40.56 11.76 7.56
N ARG A 48 -40.15 12.92 7.04
CA ARG A 48 -39.79 13.07 5.62
C ARG A 48 -38.64 12.16 5.21
N ARG A 49 -37.56 12.09 5.99
CA ARG A 49 -36.44 11.19 5.70
C ARG A 49 -36.87 9.72 5.67
N ARG A 50 -37.70 9.31 6.64
CA ARG A 50 -38.22 7.93 6.71
C ARG A 50 -39.12 7.56 5.53
N LEU A 51 -39.97 8.49 5.07
CA LEU A 51 -40.81 8.30 3.88
C LEU A 51 -39.98 8.21 2.61
N LEU A 52 -38.99 9.09 2.41
CA LEU A 52 -38.12 9.08 1.22
C LEU A 52 -37.28 7.79 1.16
N GLU A 53 -36.77 7.31 2.29
CA GLU A 53 -36.03 6.04 2.33
C GLU A 53 -36.92 4.84 1.98
N ALA A 54 -38.16 4.83 2.47
CA ALA A 54 -39.12 3.78 2.15
C ALA A 54 -39.58 3.85 0.68
N ILE A 55 -39.72 5.04 0.10
CA ILE A 55 -39.99 5.26 -1.33
C ILE A 55 -38.83 4.75 -2.20
N ALA A 56 -37.57 5.02 -1.82
CA ALA A 56 -36.40 4.52 -2.55
C ALA A 56 -36.34 2.98 -2.56
N LYS A 57 -36.75 2.32 -1.46
CA LYS A 57 -36.86 0.85 -1.40
C LYS A 57 -37.92 0.30 -2.36
N LEU A 58 -39.03 1.03 -2.55
CA LEU A 58 -40.08 0.66 -3.51
C LEU A 58 -39.60 0.77 -4.96
N GLN A 59 -38.87 1.84 -5.30
CA GLN A 59 -38.29 2.04 -6.63
C GLN A 59 -37.29 0.94 -7.01
N ASN A 60 -36.43 0.55 -6.06
CA ASN A 60 -35.42 -0.48 -6.26
C ASN A 60 -36.03 -1.90 -6.36
N GLY A 61 -37.20 -2.14 -5.77
CA GLY A 61 -37.94 -3.40 -5.92
C GLY A 61 -38.66 -3.55 -7.28
N SER A 62 -38.96 -2.45 -7.96
CA SER A 62 -39.63 -2.46 -9.28
C SER A 62 -38.70 -2.64 -10.47
N THR A 63 -37.38 -2.47 -10.32
CA THR A 63 -36.42 -2.50 -11.43
C THR A 63 -35.92 -3.92 -11.79
N SER A 64 -36.28 -4.95 -11.02
CA SER A 64 -35.76 -6.32 -11.20
C SER A 64 -36.62 -7.25 -12.07
N SER A 65 -37.63 -6.75 -12.80
CA SER A 65 -38.61 -7.61 -13.51
C SER A 65 -38.64 -7.50 -15.05
N GLN A 66 -37.68 -6.83 -15.71
CA GLN A 66 -37.76 -6.64 -17.18
C GLN A 66 -36.49 -6.89 -18.01
N ALA A 67 -35.47 -7.56 -17.49
CA ALA A 67 -34.27 -7.91 -18.26
C ALA A 67 -33.88 -9.39 -18.09
N ALA A 68 -34.73 -10.32 -18.52
CA ALA A 68 -34.37 -11.74 -18.59
C ALA A 68 -35.19 -12.46 -19.67
N ARG A 69 -34.86 -12.23 -20.95
CA ARG A 69 -35.14 -13.18 -22.05
C ARG A 69 -34.00 -13.12 -23.07
N SER A 70 -33.46 -14.31 -23.38
CA SER A 70 -32.33 -14.65 -24.28
C SER A 70 -30.95 -14.32 -23.72
N SER A 71 -29.95 -15.20 -23.68
CA SER A 71 -29.76 -16.53 -24.29
C SER A 71 -28.67 -17.30 -23.52
N SER A 72 -28.81 -18.62 -23.52
CA SER A 72 -28.06 -19.65 -22.83
C SER A 72 -26.65 -19.95 -23.37
N ASP A 73 -25.90 -20.68 -22.53
CA ASP A 73 -24.72 -21.51 -22.79
C ASP A 73 -23.33 -20.87 -22.83
N HIS A 74 -22.65 -20.91 -21.68
CA HIS A 74 -21.44 -21.72 -21.52
C HIS A 74 -21.16 -22.02 -20.03
N THR A 75 -20.99 -23.31 -19.74
CA THR A 75 -20.60 -23.90 -18.45
C THR A 75 -19.15 -23.55 -18.09
N ALA A 76 -18.99 -22.65 -17.11
CA ALA A 76 -17.77 -22.53 -16.32
C ALA A 76 -18.17 -22.22 -14.87
N SER A 77 -17.56 -22.95 -13.94
CA SER A 77 -17.80 -22.86 -12.49
C SER A 77 -17.68 -21.42 -11.99
N ILE A 78 -18.74 -20.92 -11.34
CA ILE A 78 -18.73 -19.62 -10.67
C ILE A 78 -18.24 -19.83 -9.22
N PRO A 79 -17.21 -19.08 -8.76
CA PRO A 79 -16.77 -19.07 -7.37
C PRO A 79 -17.86 -18.47 -6.47
N ALA A 80 -17.90 -18.91 -5.21
CA ALA A 80 -18.87 -18.48 -4.21
C ALA A 80 -19.06 -16.95 -4.24
N GLY A 81 -20.23 -16.52 -4.69
CA GLY A 81 -20.61 -15.12 -4.76
C GLY A 81 -20.72 -14.53 -3.36
N ASP A 82 -20.14 -13.34 -3.22
CA ASP A 82 -20.16 -12.50 -2.04
C ASP A 82 -21.56 -12.43 -1.41
N VAL A 83 -21.67 -13.05 -0.24
CA VAL A 83 -22.62 -12.60 0.76
C VAL A 83 -22.12 -11.21 1.17
N VAL A 84 -22.73 -10.15 0.63
CA VAL A 84 -22.50 -8.78 1.12
C VAL A 84 -22.94 -8.76 2.58
N SER A 85 -21.99 -9.02 3.48
CA SER A 85 -22.20 -8.95 4.91
C SER A 85 -22.44 -7.48 5.26
N GLN A 86 -23.68 -7.14 5.61
CA GLN A 86 -24.05 -5.86 6.22
C GLN A 86 -23.41 -5.65 7.62
N GLY A 87 -22.55 -6.57 8.07
CA GLY A 87 -21.65 -6.41 9.21
C GLY A 87 -20.22 -6.30 8.71
N GLY A 88 -19.48 -5.31 9.23
CA GLY A 88 -18.10 -5.02 8.79
C GLY A 88 -17.18 -6.25 8.76
N GLU A 89 -16.19 -6.19 7.88
CA GLU A 89 -15.22 -7.25 7.64
C GLU A 89 -14.12 -7.22 8.71
N ARG A 90 -13.88 -8.34 9.39
CA ARG A 90 -12.76 -8.48 10.32
C ARG A 90 -11.50 -8.89 9.57
N CYS A 91 -10.56 -7.97 9.43
CA CYS A 91 -9.29 -8.20 8.74
C CYS A 91 -8.10 -7.78 9.60
N GLN A 92 -6.90 -8.22 9.21
CA GLN A 92 -5.66 -7.66 9.74
C GLN A 92 -5.28 -6.46 8.89
N LEU A 93 -5.05 -5.32 9.53
CA LEU A 93 -4.80 -4.07 8.83
C LEU A 93 -3.56 -3.38 9.38
N THR A 94 -2.75 -2.79 8.49
CA THR A 94 -1.71 -1.84 8.90
C THR A 94 -2.26 -0.43 8.79
N VAL A 95 -2.31 0.27 9.91
CA VAL A 95 -2.82 1.63 10.01
C VAL A 95 -1.65 2.59 10.16
N MET A 96 -1.62 3.62 9.32
CA MET A 96 -0.67 4.71 9.37
C MET A 96 -1.40 6.02 9.69
N PHE A 97 -0.87 6.78 10.65
CA PHE A 97 -1.28 8.14 10.92
C PHE A 97 -0.13 9.09 10.62
N CYS A 98 -0.32 10.02 9.68
CA CYS A 98 0.65 11.04 9.31
C CYS A 98 0.11 12.40 9.73
N ASP A 99 0.92 13.23 10.38
CA ASP A 99 0.50 14.52 10.93
C ASP A 99 1.56 15.59 10.66
N LEU A 100 1.13 16.84 10.46
CA LEU A 100 2.05 17.95 10.21
C LEU A 100 2.58 18.49 11.54
N VAL A 101 3.89 18.66 11.64
CA VAL A 101 4.50 19.24 12.85
C VAL A 101 4.28 20.75 12.84
N GLY A 102 3.73 21.28 13.95
CA GLY A 102 3.58 22.72 14.13
C GLY A 102 2.44 23.35 13.33
N SER A 103 1.46 22.56 12.88
CA SER A 103 0.29 23.05 12.13
C SER A 103 -0.50 24.14 12.85
N THR A 104 -0.60 24.07 14.18
CA THR A 104 -1.24 25.14 14.98
C THR A 104 -0.49 26.46 14.85
N ALA A 105 0.84 26.45 14.93
CA ALA A 105 1.64 27.65 14.75
C ALA A 105 1.59 28.20 13.32
N LEU A 106 1.44 27.32 12.31
CA LEU A 106 1.18 27.73 10.94
C LEU A 106 -0.19 28.42 10.81
N SER A 107 -1.23 27.90 11.47
CA SER A 107 -2.57 28.49 11.44
C SER A 107 -2.69 29.86 12.12
N GLU A 108 -1.78 30.19 13.04
CA GLU A 108 -1.70 31.51 13.66
C GLU A 108 -0.94 32.53 12.80
N ARG A 109 -0.09 32.05 11.87
CA ARG A 109 0.80 32.89 11.06
C ARG A 109 0.29 33.13 9.64
N LEU A 110 -0.42 32.17 9.07
CA LEU A 110 -0.91 32.20 7.70
C LEU A 110 -2.37 32.63 7.65
N ASP A 111 -2.74 33.32 6.58
CA ASP A 111 -4.15 33.59 6.31
C ASP A 111 -4.90 32.26 6.03
N PRO A 112 -6.19 32.15 6.36
CA PRO A 112 -6.95 30.92 6.20
C PRO A 112 -6.92 30.34 4.78
N GLU A 113 -6.91 31.18 3.75
CA GLU A 113 -6.78 30.80 2.35
C GLU A 113 -5.41 30.16 2.04
N GLU A 114 -4.33 30.76 2.55
CA GLU A 114 -2.97 30.25 2.38
C GLU A 114 -2.78 28.92 3.10
N LEU A 115 -3.29 28.81 4.33
CA LEU A 115 -3.27 27.56 5.09
C LEU A 115 -4.06 26.46 4.38
N ARG A 116 -5.22 26.78 3.80
CA ARG A 116 -6.03 25.82 3.05
C ARG A 116 -5.26 25.31 1.83
N ASP A 117 -4.64 26.19 1.07
CA ASP A 117 -3.92 25.83 -0.15
C ASP A 117 -2.65 25.00 0.18
N LEU A 118 -1.95 25.34 1.26
CA LEU A 118 -0.84 24.55 1.80
C LEU A 118 -1.29 23.15 2.22
N LEU A 119 -2.36 23.04 3.01
CA LEU A 119 -2.88 21.74 3.45
C LEU A 119 -3.38 20.90 2.26
N HIS A 120 -3.94 21.53 1.24
CA HIS A 120 -4.34 20.83 0.02
C HIS A 120 -3.12 20.27 -0.72
N ALA A 121 -2.09 21.09 -0.95
CA ALA A 121 -0.85 20.65 -1.59
C ALA A 121 -0.17 19.51 -0.82
N TYR A 122 -0.06 19.66 0.51
CA TYR A 122 0.48 18.63 1.40
C TYR A 122 -0.29 17.30 1.30
N ARG A 123 -1.63 17.36 1.34
CA ARG A 123 -2.48 16.15 1.26
C ARG A 123 -2.38 15.49 -0.11
N THR A 124 -2.32 16.26 -1.20
CA THR A 124 -2.13 15.72 -2.55
C THR A 124 -0.79 14.99 -2.65
N LEU A 125 0.30 15.61 -2.20
CA LEU A 125 1.63 14.98 -2.18
C LEU A 125 1.63 13.67 -1.39
N CYS A 126 1.06 13.67 -0.19
CA CYS A 126 0.99 12.46 0.63
C CYS A 126 0.08 11.40 0.00
N GLY A 127 -1.06 11.81 -0.56
CA GLY A 127 -2.03 10.94 -1.23
C GLY A 127 -1.42 10.20 -2.43
N ASP A 128 -0.63 10.90 -3.25
CA ASP A 128 0.06 10.31 -4.40
C ASP A 128 1.08 9.26 -3.97
N VAL A 129 1.84 9.52 -2.89
CA VAL A 129 2.78 8.54 -2.33
C VAL A 129 2.02 7.35 -1.76
N ILE A 130 0.98 7.58 -0.97
CA ILE A 130 0.15 6.52 -0.37
C ILE A 130 -0.42 5.58 -1.44
N ALA A 131 -1.01 6.15 -2.50
CA ALA A 131 -1.60 5.39 -3.59
C ALA A 131 -0.56 4.53 -4.33
N ARG A 132 0.68 5.02 -4.49
CA ARG A 132 1.77 4.27 -5.14
C ARG A 132 2.15 2.98 -4.40
N TYR A 133 1.94 2.93 -3.09
CA TYR A 133 2.18 1.74 -2.27
C TYR A 133 0.91 0.91 -2.03
N ASP A 134 -0.16 1.16 -2.80
CA ASP A 134 -1.49 0.56 -2.65
C ASP A 134 -2.13 0.81 -1.28
N GLY A 135 -1.82 1.96 -0.66
CA GLY A 135 -2.48 2.43 0.55
C GLY A 135 -3.80 3.14 0.24
N PHE A 136 -4.75 3.04 1.16
CA PHE A 136 -6.06 3.68 1.09
C PHE A 136 -6.17 4.81 2.10
N VAL A 137 -6.39 6.04 1.63
CA VAL A 137 -6.66 7.19 2.50
C VAL A 137 -8.08 7.08 3.06
N ALA A 138 -8.17 6.74 4.35
CA ALA A 138 -9.45 6.49 5.00
C ALA A 138 -10.19 7.78 5.35
N ARG A 139 -9.46 8.78 5.84
CA ARG A 139 -10.00 10.11 6.17
C ARG A 139 -8.88 11.11 6.43
N TYR A 140 -9.21 12.38 6.22
CA TYR A 140 -8.44 13.51 6.72
C TYR A 140 -8.99 13.95 8.09
N VAL A 141 -8.11 14.18 9.08
CA VAL A 141 -8.48 14.59 10.45
C VAL A 141 -7.66 15.81 10.82
N GLY A 142 -8.23 17.01 10.66
CA GLY A 142 -7.43 18.24 10.76
C GLY A 142 -6.34 18.23 9.69
N ASP A 143 -5.10 18.47 10.06
CA ASP A 143 -3.90 18.32 9.24
C ASP A 143 -3.41 16.87 9.11
N GLY A 144 -3.97 15.95 9.89
CA GLY A 144 -3.61 14.54 9.87
C GLY A 144 -4.26 13.73 8.74
N ILE A 145 -3.56 12.67 8.31
CA ILE A 145 -3.98 11.72 7.28
C ILE A 145 -4.02 10.33 7.92
N LEU A 146 -5.21 9.71 7.95
CA LEU A 146 -5.39 8.33 8.37
C LEU A 146 -5.42 7.43 7.14
N THR A 147 -4.51 6.45 7.11
CA THR A 147 -4.30 5.57 5.96
C THR A 147 -4.33 4.11 6.38
N TYR A 148 -4.89 3.27 5.51
CA TYR A 148 -4.98 1.83 5.67
C TYR A 148 -4.15 1.13 4.59
N PHE A 149 -3.40 0.10 4.99
CA PHE A 149 -2.75 -0.85 4.09
C PHE A 149 -3.29 -2.24 4.41
N GLY A 150 -3.65 -2.97 3.36
CA GLY A 150 -4.39 -4.22 3.43
C GLY A 150 -5.90 -4.11 3.22
N TRP A 151 -6.37 -2.98 2.73
CA TRP A 151 -7.77 -2.70 2.39
C TRP A 151 -7.84 -1.67 1.25
N PRO A 152 -8.66 -1.83 0.19
CA PRO A 152 -9.60 -2.92 -0.10
C PRO A 152 -8.95 -4.27 -0.41
N THR A 153 -7.68 -4.26 -0.78
CA THR A 153 -6.94 -5.45 -1.20
C THR A 153 -5.83 -5.72 -0.19
N ALA A 154 -5.73 -6.96 0.28
CA ALA A 154 -4.68 -7.40 1.19
C ALA A 154 -3.43 -7.88 0.44
N HIS A 155 -2.25 -7.56 0.97
CA HIS A 155 -0.97 -8.04 0.48
C HIS A 155 -0.14 -8.65 1.62
N GLU A 156 0.71 -9.62 1.30
CA GLU A 156 1.63 -10.21 2.29
C GLU A 156 2.59 -9.15 2.90
N ASP A 157 2.87 -8.07 2.16
CA ASP A 157 3.83 -7.03 2.53
C ASP A 157 3.20 -5.69 2.92
N ASP A 158 1.92 -5.65 3.34
CA ASP A 158 1.22 -4.40 3.73
C ASP A 158 1.92 -3.60 4.83
N ALA A 159 2.54 -4.28 5.80
CA ALA A 159 3.33 -3.62 6.84
C ALA A 159 4.59 -2.95 6.27
N GLU A 160 5.26 -3.60 5.32
CA GLU A 160 6.44 -3.07 4.63
C GLU A 160 6.06 -1.89 3.73
N ARG A 161 4.94 -2.02 2.99
CA ARG A 161 4.35 -0.96 2.15
C ARG A 161 4.08 0.31 2.95
N ALA A 162 3.45 0.18 4.11
CA ALA A 162 3.15 1.31 4.98
C ALA A 162 4.42 2.06 5.42
N VAL A 163 5.46 1.32 5.81
CA VAL A 163 6.73 1.92 6.27
C VAL A 163 7.51 2.53 5.10
N ARG A 164 7.50 1.91 3.92
CA ARG A 164 8.09 2.50 2.69
C ARG A 164 7.39 3.80 2.31
N ALA A 165 6.05 3.79 2.31
CA ALA A 165 5.26 4.99 2.06
C ALA A 165 5.58 6.09 3.08
N ALA A 166 5.69 5.76 4.37
CA ALA A 166 6.05 6.72 5.42
C ALA A 166 7.42 7.37 5.18
N LEU A 167 8.45 6.58 4.83
CA LEU A 167 9.78 7.12 4.50
C LEU A 167 9.74 8.05 3.29
N GLU A 168 9.00 7.67 2.25
CA GLU A 168 8.87 8.48 1.05
C GLU A 168 8.07 9.77 1.29
N ILE A 169 7.03 9.74 2.12
CA ILE A 169 6.28 10.93 2.55
C ILE A 169 7.23 11.91 3.23
N VAL A 170 8.03 11.46 4.21
CA VAL A 170 9.00 12.32 4.90
C VAL A 170 9.95 12.98 3.90
N GLN A 171 10.51 12.22 2.95
CA GLN A 171 11.41 12.76 1.93
C GLN A 171 10.71 13.74 0.98
N THR A 172 9.48 13.44 0.57
CA THR A 172 8.72 14.24 -0.40
C THR A 172 8.30 15.57 0.22
N VAL A 173 7.80 15.56 1.45
CA VAL A 173 7.43 16.77 2.18
C VAL A 173 8.66 17.65 2.42
N LYS A 174 9.78 17.07 2.86
CA LYS A 174 11.06 17.80 3.02
C LYS A 174 11.59 18.45 1.74
N ARG A 175 11.31 17.87 0.57
CA ARG A 175 11.72 18.46 -0.72
C ARG A 175 10.76 19.55 -1.18
N ALA A 176 9.46 19.38 -0.93
CA ALA A 176 8.43 20.36 -1.26
C ALA A 176 8.50 21.60 -0.34
N SER A 177 9.02 21.45 0.87
CA SER A 177 9.17 22.48 1.90
C SER A 177 10.26 23.53 1.63
N ALA A 178 10.67 23.74 0.37
CA ALA A 178 11.73 24.68 0.01
C ALA A 178 11.37 26.16 0.29
N VAL A 179 10.08 26.47 0.51
CA VAL A 179 9.57 27.81 0.83
C VAL A 179 9.18 27.94 2.31
N GLU A 180 8.64 26.87 2.92
CA GLU A 180 8.34 26.78 4.35
C GLU A 180 8.80 25.42 4.88
N ALA A 181 9.55 25.38 5.98
CA ALA A 181 10.07 24.15 6.56
C ALA A 181 8.95 23.28 7.17
N LEU A 182 8.25 22.54 6.32
CA LEU A 182 7.27 21.52 6.69
C LEU A 182 7.99 20.23 7.12
N SER A 183 7.58 19.72 8.27
CA SER A 183 7.98 18.40 8.76
C SER A 183 6.73 17.61 9.12
N VAL A 184 6.82 16.29 9.01
CA VAL A 184 5.73 15.38 9.39
C VAL A 184 6.16 14.47 10.52
N ARG A 185 5.21 13.86 11.21
CA ARG A 185 5.47 12.80 12.18
C ARG A 185 4.49 11.67 11.92
N ILE A 186 4.99 10.43 11.92
CA ILE A 186 4.23 9.29 11.43
C ILE A 186 4.23 8.15 12.46
N GLY A 187 3.07 7.58 12.71
CA GLY A 187 2.88 6.39 13.55
C GLY A 187 2.26 5.26 12.75
N VAL A 188 2.81 4.05 12.88
CA VAL A 188 2.30 2.85 12.18
C VAL A 188 2.06 1.71 13.17
N ALA A 189 0.88 1.10 13.09
CA ALA A 189 0.54 -0.09 13.86
C ALA A 189 -0.20 -1.10 13.00
N THR A 190 0.10 -2.38 13.19
CA THR A 190 -0.57 -3.49 12.51
C THR A 190 -1.34 -4.35 13.50
N GLY A 191 -2.57 -4.72 13.19
CA GLY A 191 -3.37 -5.55 14.06
C GLY A 191 -4.78 -5.82 13.52
N PRO A 192 -5.57 -6.64 14.23
CA PRO A 192 -6.93 -6.96 13.82
C PRO A 192 -7.85 -5.75 13.98
N VAL A 193 -8.68 -5.52 12.99
CA VAL A 193 -9.72 -4.48 12.97
C VAL A 193 -10.99 -5.02 12.33
N VAL A 194 -12.11 -4.33 12.56
CA VAL A 194 -13.35 -4.52 11.80
C VAL A 194 -13.55 -3.29 10.93
N VAL A 195 -13.53 -3.46 9.60
CA VAL A 195 -13.77 -2.39 8.64
C VAL A 195 -15.22 -2.43 8.20
N GLY A 196 -15.94 -1.33 8.37
CA GLY A 196 -17.33 -1.24 7.95
C GLY A 196 -17.79 0.19 7.71
N GLU A 197 -18.95 0.31 7.08
CA GLU A 197 -19.66 1.59 7.01
C GLU A 197 -20.29 1.88 8.38
N PRO A 198 -19.96 3.00 9.03
CA PRO A 198 -20.61 3.38 10.27
C PRO A 198 -22.10 3.59 10.02
N ALA A 199 -22.94 2.98 10.86
CA ALA A 199 -24.39 3.16 10.81
C ALA A 199 -24.74 4.67 10.93
N GLY A 200 -25.36 5.23 9.89
CA GLY A 200 -25.94 6.58 9.91
C GLY A 200 -25.04 7.75 9.46
N VAL A 201 -23.84 7.50 8.91
CA VAL A 201 -22.99 8.56 8.33
C VAL A 201 -22.94 8.40 6.81
N GLY A 202 -23.22 9.49 6.08
CA GLY A 202 -23.24 9.49 4.62
C GLY A 202 -21.89 9.12 3.97
N ASP A 203 -22.03 8.35 2.89
CA ASP A 203 -21.20 8.04 1.71
C ASP A 203 -19.66 7.96 1.72
N GLN A 204 -18.85 8.44 2.68
CA GLN A 204 -17.38 8.50 2.40
C GLN A 204 -16.40 8.12 3.51
N ALA A 205 -16.83 7.61 4.67
CA ALA A 205 -15.90 7.23 5.73
C ALA A 205 -16.07 5.77 6.19
N LYS A 206 -15.33 4.84 5.57
CA LYS A 206 -15.19 3.47 6.11
C LYS A 206 -14.26 3.50 7.32
N LEU A 207 -14.80 3.21 8.50
CA LEU A 207 -14.07 3.28 9.76
C LEU A 207 -13.56 1.89 10.13
N ALA A 208 -12.26 1.80 10.39
CA ALA A 208 -11.68 0.65 11.07
C ALA A 208 -11.97 0.79 12.57
N VAL A 209 -12.69 -0.17 13.13
CA VAL A 209 -12.96 -0.26 14.58
C VAL A 209 -12.01 -1.30 15.17
N GLY A 210 -11.24 -0.88 16.17
CA GLY A 210 -10.26 -1.72 16.86
C GLY A 210 -9.29 -0.89 17.69
N SER A 211 -8.38 -1.56 18.41
CA SER A 211 -7.31 -0.89 19.15
C SER A 211 -6.19 -0.37 18.22
N THR A 212 -6.02 -0.97 17.03
CA THR A 212 -4.95 -0.65 16.09
C THR A 212 -4.93 0.81 15.62
N PRO A 213 -6.05 1.43 15.19
CA PRO A 213 -6.03 2.85 14.79
C PRO A 213 -5.68 3.80 15.95
N ASN A 214 -6.17 3.49 17.15
CA ASN A 214 -5.84 4.26 18.34
C ASN A 214 -4.35 4.13 18.67
N LEU A 215 -3.79 2.92 18.57
CA LEU A 215 -2.37 2.68 18.78
C LEU A 215 -1.50 3.45 17.77
N ALA A 216 -1.84 3.41 16.48
CA ALA A 216 -1.11 4.16 15.45
C ALA A 216 -1.07 5.67 15.74
N ALA A 217 -2.22 6.25 16.14
CA ALA A 217 -2.29 7.66 16.54
C ALA A 217 -1.45 7.97 17.78
N ARG A 218 -1.38 7.06 18.76
CA ARG A 218 -0.52 7.24 19.95
C ARG A 218 0.97 7.16 19.61
N LEU A 219 1.36 6.23 18.75
CA LEU A 219 2.75 6.10 18.28
C LEU A 219 3.18 7.34 17.48
N GLN A 220 2.27 7.89 16.66
CA GLN A 220 2.51 9.16 15.97
C GLN A 220 2.76 10.30 16.96
N GLY A 221 2.08 10.32 18.11
CA GLY A 221 2.32 11.28 19.18
C GLY A 221 3.70 11.16 19.85
N LEU A 222 4.34 9.99 19.79
CA LEU A 222 5.72 9.79 20.27
C LEU A 222 6.77 10.27 19.26
N ALA A 223 6.41 10.32 17.97
CA ALA A 223 7.32 10.72 16.91
C ALA A 223 7.59 12.23 16.95
N THR A 224 8.88 12.61 16.90
CA THR A 224 9.27 14.00 16.65
C THR A 224 9.24 14.33 15.16
N ALA A 225 9.61 15.56 14.79
CA ALA A 225 9.73 15.97 13.40
C ALA A 225 10.53 14.96 12.56
N ASP A 226 9.90 14.56 11.46
CA ASP A 226 10.38 13.64 10.43
C ASP A 226 10.72 12.24 10.91
N GLN A 227 10.15 11.84 12.06
CA GLN A 227 10.28 10.49 12.59
C GLN A 227 9.07 9.62 12.27
N ILE A 228 9.36 8.34 12.13
CA ILE A 228 8.38 7.27 11.93
C ILE A 228 8.52 6.31 13.09
N VAL A 229 7.44 6.11 13.85
CA VAL A 229 7.41 5.23 15.02
C VAL A 229 6.45 4.06 14.77
N ILE A 230 6.89 2.84 15.07
CA ILE A 230 6.14 1.62 14.80
C ILE A 230 5.94 0.76 16.05
N ALA A 231 4.84 0.01 16.07
CA ALA A 231 4.53 -0.97 17.13
C ALA A 231 5.36 -2.26 16.99
N ALA A 232 5.40 -3.05 18.06
CA ALA A 232 5.99 -4.41 18.06
C ALA A 232 5.36 -5.33 17.02
N SER A 233 4.05 -5.22 16.78
CA SER A 233 3.36 -6.00 15.77
C SER A 233 3.87 -5.70 14.36
N THR A 234 4.00 -4.41 14.02
CA THR A 234 4.57 -3.96 12.74
C THR A 234 6.04 -4.33 12.63
N ARG A 235 6.83 -4.16 13.70
CA ARG A 235 8.24 -4.58 13.77
C ARG A 235 8.45 -6.05 13.40
N ARG A 236 7.57 -6.94 13.88
CA ARG A 236 7.63 -8.37 13.55
C ARG A 236 7.34 -8.64 12.07
N LEU A 237 6.38 -7.93 11.49
CA LEU A 237 5.92 -8.13 10.12
C LEU A 237 6.85 -7.53 9.06
N ILE A 238 7.63 -6.50 9.40
CA ILE A 238 8.60 -5.90 8.47
C ILE A 238 9.97 -6.60 8.48
N GLY A 239 10.19 -7.56 9.39
CA GLY A 239 11.46 -8.28 9.51
C GLY A 239 12.66 -7.34 9.61
N ASN A 240 13.70 -7.63 8.84
CA ASN A 240 14.96 -6.88 8.73
C ASN A 240 14.96 -5.96 7.51
N ALA A 241 13.80 -5.60 6.95
CA ALA A 241 13.74 -4.74 5.77
C ALA A 241 14.14 -3.28 6.05
N PHE A 242 14.26 -2.90 7.33
CA PHE A 242 14.56 -1.55 7.78
C PHE A 242 15.58 -1.55 8.92
N ASP A 243 16.41 -0.51 8.94
CA ASP A 243 17.25 -0.20 10.09
C ASP A 243 16.39 0.53 11.12
N LEU A 244 16.37 0.03 12.36
CA LEU A 244 15.45 0.47 13.41
C LEU A 244 16.21 0.79 14.69
N THR A 245 15.81 1.88 15.35
CA THR A 245 16.27 2.23 16.70
C THR A 245 15.20 1.83 17.71
N ASP A 246 15.59 1.07 18.73
CA ASP A 246 14.72 0.70 19.83
C ASP A 246 14.44 1.92 20.73
N LEU A 247 13.16 2.23 20.96
CA LEU A 247 12.73 3.33 21.84
C LEU A 247 12.31 2.84 23.23
N GLY A 248 12.33 1.53 23.48
CA GLY A 248 11.89 0.91 24.73
C GLY A 248 10.37 0.86 24.88
N GLU A 249 9.93 0.60 26.11
CA GLU A 249 8.51 0.54 26.50
C GLU A 249 7.97 1.93 26.85
N HIS A 250 6.76 2.22 26.37
CA HIS A 250 6.06 3.49 26.60
C HIS A 250 4.66 3.25 27.15
N ASP A 251 4.32 3.96 28.22
CA ASP A 251 2.95 4.00 28.75
C ASP A 251 2.07 4.91 27.87
N LEU A 252 1.20 4.29 27.08
CA LEU A 252 0.29 4.99 26.19
C LEU A 252 -1.11 5.10 26.81
N LYS A 253 -1.66 6.32 26.84
CA LYS A 253 -2.99 6.57 27.40
C LYS A 253 -4.05 5.66 26.78
N GLY A 254 -4.72 4.88 27.64
CA GLY A 254 -5.80 3.97 27.25
C GLY A 254 -5.35 2.60 26.77
N VAL A 255 -4.05 2.29 26.89
CA VAL A 255 -3.49 0.95 26.70
C VAL A 255 -3.15 0.39 28.07
N ALA A 256 -3.54 -0.87 28.33
CA ALA A 256 -3.41 -1.48 29.65
C ALA A 256 -1.96 -1.88 30.00
N GLU A 257 -1.16 -2.21 28.97
CA GLU A 257 0.23 -2.63 29.10
C GLU A 257 1.14 -1.65 28.38
N PRO A 258 2.37 -1.40 28.88
CA PRO A 258 3.37 -0.63 28.16
C PRO A 258 3.60 -1.17 26.74
N ILE A 259 3.69 -0.28 25.76
CA ILE A 259 3.95 -0.66 24.37
C ILE A 259 5.41 -0.43 24.04
N HIS A 260 6.08 -1.48 23.61
CA HIS A 260 7.40 -1.39 23.02
C HIS A 260 7.29 -0.72 21.63
N ALA A 261 8.10 0.33 21.40
CA ALA A 261 8.12 1.09 20.16
C ALA A 261 9.52 1.12 19.51
N TRP A 262 9.54 1.25 18.19
CA TRP A 262 10.77 1.42 17.40
C TRP A 262 10.65 2.64 16.50
N ARG A 263 11.77 3.34 16.31
CA ARG A 263 11.91 4.36 15.27
C ARG A 263 12.48 3.74 14.00
N VAL A 264 11.85 4.03 12.87
CA VAL A 264 12.38 3.65 11.55
C VAL A 264 13.38 4.71 11.10
N GLU A 265 14.60 4.29 10.80
CA GLU A 265 15.65 5.19 10.32
C GLU A 265 15.69 5.25 8.80
N ARG A 266 15.74 4.08 8.14
CA ARG A 266 15.84 3.95 6.68
C ARG A 266 15.64 2.49 6.25
N LEU A 267 15.57 2.28 4.94
CA LEU A 267 15.64 0.95 4.34
C LEU A 267 16.96 0.25 4.67
N ALA A 268 16.88 -1.02 5.03
CA ALA A 268 18.05 -1.87 5.21
C ALA A 268 18.60 -2.33 3.84
N VAL A 269 19.88 -2.68 3.82
CA VAL A 269 20.51 -3.28 2.64
C VAL A 269 20.39 -4.79 2.81
N THR A 270 19.33 -5.38 2.25
CA THR A 270 19.06 -6.82 2.34
C THR A 270 19.04 -7.44 0.94
N GLU A 271 19.61 -8.65 0.77
CA GLU A 271 19.64 -9.37 -0.52
C GLU A 271 18.24 -9.67 -1.09
N SER A 272 17.20 -9.73 -0.24
CA SER A 272 15.82 -9.95 -0.66
C SER A 272 14.80 -9.66 0.44
N ARG A 273 13.54 -9.41 0.04
CA ARG A 273 12.37 -9.47 0.93
C ARG A 273 12.27 -10.79 1.71
N PHE A 274 12.57 -11.93 1.07
CA PHE A 274 12.54 -13.23 1.76
C PHE A 274 13.59 -13.30 2.87
N ASP A 275 14.80 -12.80 2.60
CA ASP A 275 15.88 -12.79 3.58
C ASP A 275 15.63 -11.72 4.68
N ALA A 276 15.00 -10.60 4.31
CA ALA A 276 14.58 -9.57 5.25
C ALA A 276 13.55 -10.11 6.25
N HIS A 277 12.53 -10.84 5.80
CA HIS A 277 11.47 -11.36 6.67
C HIS A 277 11.91 -12.54 7.55
N HIS A 278 13.16 -13.01 7.45
CA HIS A 278 13.62 -14.23 8.10
C HIS A 278 14.73 -13.93 9.12
N SER A 279 14.58 -14.48 10.31
CA SER A 279 15.53 -14.30 11.40
C SER A 279 16.84 -15.08 11.12
N PRO A 280 18.01 -14.57 11.55
CA PRO A 280 19.28 -15.33 11.48
C PRO A 280 19.26 -16.64 12.28
N THR A 281 18.22 -16.89 13.10
CA THR A 281 18.00 -18.14 13.85
C THR A 281 17.66 -19.36 12.97
N GLY A 282 17.63 -19.20 11.66
CA GLY A 282 17.55 -20.29 10.70
C GLY A 282 16.13 -20.61 10.26
N LEU A 283 16.01 -21.06 9.02
CA LEU A 283 14.73 -21.42 8.43
C LEU A 283 14.36 -22.85 8.80
N THR A 284 13.07 -23.11 9.05
CA THR A 284 12.57 -24.47 9.29
C THR A 284 12.93 -25.40 8.12
N PRO A 285 13.19 -26.70 8.36
CA PRO A 285 13.48 -27.65 7.30
C PRO A 285 12.41 -27.60 6.20
N LEU A 286 12.83 -27.65 4.94
CA LEU A 286 11.90 -27.77 3.82
C LEU A 286 11.36 -29.21 3.81
N VAL A 287 10.04 -29.37 3.94
CA VAL A 287 9.40 -30.69 4.01
C VAL A 287 8.64 -30.96 2.72
N GLY A 288 8.84 -32.15 2.13
CA GLY A 288 8.02 -32.64 1.01
C GLY A 288 8.25 -31.92 -0.33
N ARG A 289 9.46 -31.38 -0.55
CA ARG A 289 9.85 -30.69 -1.80
C ARG A 289 11.15 -31.21 -2.39
N ASP A 290 11.51 -32.45 -2.05
CA ASP A 290 12.77 -33.05 -2.48
C ASP A 290 12.81 -33.24 -4.00
N GLU A 291 11.67 -33.60 -4.63
CA GLU A 291 11.57 -33.79 -6.08
C GLU A 291 11.86 -32.50 -6.86
N GLU A 292 11.30 -31.36 -6.45
CA GLU A 292 11.53 -30.06 -7.09
C GLU A 292 12.97 -29.60 -6.91
N VAL A 293 13.54 -29.76 -5.71
CA VAL A 293 14.94 -29.41 -5.45
C VAL A 293 15.88 -30.29 -6.27
N ASP A 294 15.62 -31.59 -6.34
CA ASP A 294 16.44 -32.53 -7.11
C ASP A 294 16.34 -32.26 -8.62
N LEU A 295 15.17 -31.82 -9.12
CA LEU A 295 15.04 -31.36 -10.50
C LEU A 295 15.95 -30.17 -10.79
N LEU A 296 15.96 -29.18 -9.90
CA LEU A 296 16.81 -27.99 -10.04
C LEU A 296 18.31 -28.36 -9.99
N LEU A 297 18.70 -29.27 -9.12
CA LEU A 297 20.08 -29.75 -9.03
C LEU A 297 20.51 -30.56 -10.26
N ARG A 298 19.62 -31.38 -10.83
CA ARG A 298 19.90 -32.06 -12.11
C ARG A 298 20.12 -31.06 -13.24
N ARG A 299 19.32 -30.00 -13.32
CA ARG A 299 19.51 -28.92 -14.31
C ARG A 299 20.81 -28.17 -14.08
N TRP A 300 21.18 -27.93 -12.82
CA TRP A 300 22.48 -27.36 -12.50
C TRP A 300 23.65 -28.22 -13.00
N SER A 301 23.60 -29.54 -12.78
CA SER A 301 24.63 -30.47 -13.30
C SER A 301 24.78 -30.37 -14.82
N GLN A 302 23.66 -30.33 -15.57
CA GLN A 302 23.71 -30.17 -17.03
C GLN A 302 24.32 -28.82 -17.45
N ALA A 303 24.04 -27.75 -16.72
CA ALA A 303 24.65 -26.44 -16.96
C ALA A 303 26.17 -26.45 -16.74
N GLN A 304 26.67 -27.24 -15.78
CA GLN A 304 28.11 -27.42 -15.56
C GLN A 304 28.79 -28.16 -16.72
N ASP A 305 28.06 -29.04 -17.40
CA ASP A 305 28.54 -29.75 -18.60
C ASP A 305 28.51 -28.89 -19.88
N GLY A 306 28.15 -27.60 -19.76
CA GLY A 306 28.09 -26.64 -20.86
C GLY A 306 26.71 -26.52 -21.53
N GLU A 307 25.72 -27.29 -21.09
CA GLU A 307 24.34 -27.21 -21.58
C GLU A 307 23.55 -26.19 -20.74
N GLY A 308 23.59 -24.92 -21.12
CA GLY A 308 22.87 -23.86 -20.41
C GLY A 308 21.38 -24.20 -20.18
N GLN A 309 20.92 -24.09 -18.93
CA GLN A 309 19.55 -24.45 -18.53
C GLN A 309 18.75 -23.22 -18.09
N VAL A 310 17.44 -23.26 -18.36
CA VAL A 310 16.47 -22.29 -17.85
C VAL A 310 15.32 -23.05 -17.19
N VAL A 311 14.94 -22.65 -15.98
CA VAL A 311 13.83 -23.26 -15.24
C VAL A 311 12.84 -22.17 -14.81
N LEU A 312 11.57 -22.38 -15.11
CA LEU A 312 10.47 -21.55 -14.65
C LEU A 312 9.79 -22.20 -13.44
N LEU A 313 9.81 -21.54 -12.29
CA LEU A 313 9.15 -21.99 -11.06
C LEU A 313 7.86 -21.19 -10.82
N CYS A 314 6.70 -21.83 -11.02
CA CYS A 314 5.38 -21.22 -10.84
C CYS A 314 4.60 -21.90 -9.71
N GLY A 315 3.69 -21.15 -9.08
CA GLY A 315 2.83 -21.67 -8.01
C GLY A 315 2.16 -20.55 -7.23
N GLU A 316 1.19 -20.91 -6.39
CA GLU A 316 0.40 -19.97 -5.59
C GLU A 316 1.26 -19.17 -4.58
N PRO A 317 0.83 -17.96 -4.17
CA PRO A 317 1.43 -17.25 -3.04
C PRO A 317 1.56 -18.15 -1.80
N GLY A 318 2.61 -17.97 -1.00
CA GLY A 318 2.86 -18.81 0.19
C GLY A 318 3.26 -20.28 -0.04
N ILE A 319 3.16 -20.85 -1.25
CA ILE A 319 3.39 -22.30 -1.49
C ILE A 319 4.83 -22.79 -1.25
N GLY A 320 5.78 -21.88 -1.03
CA GLY A 320 7.18 -22.20 -0.73
C GLY A 320 8.19 -21.99 -1.87
N LYS A 321 7.82 -21.28 -2.96
CA LYS A 321 8.71 -21.01 -4.11
C LYS A 321 10.06 -20.39 -3.69
N SER A 322 10.00 -19.32 -2.89
CA SER A 322 11.18 -18.63 -2.37
C SER A 322 12.03 -19.55 -1.46
N ARG A 323 11.39 -20.47 -0.75
CA ARG A 323 12.08 -21.46 0.10
C ARG A 323 12.84 -22.48 -0.75
N ILE A 324 12.25 -22.98 -1.84
CA ILE A 324 12.92 -23.88 -2.78
C ILE A 324 14.19 -23.21 -3.35
N LEU A 325 14.09 -21.95 -3.80
CA LEU A 325 15.24 -21.21 -4.32
C LEU A 325 16.31 -20.96 -3.25
N SER A 326 15.90 -20.66 -2.01
CA SER A 326 16.81 -20.52 -0.87
C SER A 326 17.59 -21.81 -0.58
N VAL A 327 16.93 -22.97 -0.61
CA VAL A 327 17.59 -24.27 -0.43
C VAL A 327 18.53 -24.59 -1.60
N LEU A 328 18.11 -24.35 -2.84
CA LEU A 328 18.98 -24.53 -4.00
C LEU A 328 20.24 -23.66 -3.84
N ARG A 329 20.08 -22.37 -3.55
CA ARG A 329 21.20 -21.44 -3.34
C ARG A 329 22.16 -21.95 -2.27
N GLN A 330 21.64 -22.33 -1.10
CA GLN A 330 22.47 -22.86 -0.01
C GLN A 330 23.29 -24.08 -0.45
N ARG A 331 22.70 -24.99 -1.25
CA ARG A 331 23.42 -26.17 -1.78
C ARG A 331 24.48 -25.78 -2.81
N LEU A 332 24.23 -24.79 -3.65
CA LEU A 332 25.19 -24.29 -4.65
C LEU A 332 26.36 -23.52 -4.01
N GLU A 333 26.06 -22.64 -3.06
CA GLU A 333 27.09 -21.90 -2.30
C GLU A 333 27.99 -22.84 -1.50
N ALA A 334 27.44 -23.93 -0.95
CA ALA A 334 28.23 -24.98 -0.30
C ALA A 334 29.20 -25.71 -1.25
N GLN A 335 28.96 -25.64 -2.57
CA GLN A 335 29.87 -26.15 -3.61
C GLN A 335 30.84 -25.08 -4.13
N GLY A 336 30.84 -23.88 -3.55
CA GLY A 336 31.67 -22.75 -3.97
C GLY A 336 31.14 -22.00 -5.19
N VAL A 337 29.88 -22.21 -5.57
CA VAL A 337 29.25 -21.50 -6.69
C VAL A 337 28.81 -20.13 -6.23
N GLN A 338 29.24 -19.08 -6.93
CA GLN A 338 28.73 -17.72 -6.72
C GLN A 338 27.38 -17.57 -7.40
N ALA A 339 26.30 -17.61 -6.62
CA ALA A 339 24.95 -17.39 -7.13
C ALA A 339 24.64 -15.88 -7.23
N LEU A 340 24.22 -15.43 -8.42
CA LEU A 340 23.70 -14.08 -8.61
C LEU A 340 22.18 -14.07 -8.47
N ARG A 341 21.65 -13.06 -7.78
CA ARG A 341 20.20 -12.92 -7.55
C ARG A 341 19.71 -11.58 -8.07
N PHE A 342 18.70 -11.65 -8.93
CA PHE A 342 17.98 -10.50 -9.42
C PHE A 342 16.53 -10.58 -8.92
N GLN A 343 16.05 -9.54 -8.27
CA GLN A 343 14.68 -9.48 -7.77
C GLN A 343 13.94 -8.26 -8.34
N CYS A 344 12.83 -8.51 -9.02
CA CYS A 344 11.92 -7.45 -9.43
C CYS A 344 11.19 -6.85 -8.22
N SER A 345 10.93 -5.55 -8.29
CA SER A 345 10.20 -4.80 -7.27
C SER A 345 8.91 -4.23 -7.89
N PRO A 346 7.74 -4.39 -7.26
CA PRO A 346 6.51 -3.74 -7.69
C PRO A 346 6.61 -2.23 -7.54
N TYR A 347 7.57 -1.73 -6.74
CA TYR A 347 7.82 -0.30 -6.55
C TYR A 347 8.71 0.29 -7.65
N ALA A 348 9.24 -0.54 -8.56
CA ALA A 348 10.16 -0.12 -9.62
C ALA A 348 9.64 -0.50 -11.02
N VAL A 349 8.32 -0.48 -11.24
CA VAL A 349 7.69 -0.85 -12.51
C VAL A 349 8.14 0.00 -13.70
N ASN A 350 8.55 1.24 -13.45
CA ASN A 350 9.02 2.17 -14.49
C ASN A 350 10.55 2.12 -14.70
N SER A 351 11.26 1.22 -14.01
CA SER A 351 12.71 1.05 -14.16
C SER A 351 13.01 -0.35 -14.73
N ALA A 352 13.24 -0.39 -16.04
CA ALA A 352 13.46 -1.64 -16.78
C ALA A 352 14.66 -2.46 -16.26
N PHE A 353 15.67 -1.80 -15.68
CA PHE A 353 16.90 -2.42 -15.18
C PHE A 353 16.99 -2.46 -13.65
N TRP A 354 15.90 -2.21 -12.94
CA TRP A 354 15.91 -2.18 -11.47
C TRP A 354 16.59 -3.38 -10.81
N PRO A 355 16.32 -4.65 -11.20
CA PRO A 355 16.98 -5.79 -10.55
C PRO A 355 18.51 -5.76 -10.69
N ILE A 356 19.02 -5.21 -11.79
CA ILE A 356 20.46 -5.11 -12.08
C ILE A 356 21.06 -3.95 -11.28
N ILE A 357 20.40 -2.78 -11.27
CA ILE A 357 20.78 -1.62 -10.45
C ILE A 357 20.93 -2.04 -8.99
N ASP A 358 19.87 -2.65 -8.46
CA ASP A 358 19.77 -3.09 -7.07
C ASP A 358 20.86 -4.12 -6.70
N ASN A 359 21.20 -5.02 -7.64
CA ASN A 359 22.30 -5.96 -7.44
C ASN A 359 23.67 -5.25 -7.39
N PHE A 360 23.94 -4.30 -8.29
CA PHE A 360 25.18 -3.54 -8.28
C PHE A 360 25.33 -2.67 -7.03
N GLU A 361 24.28 -1.96 -6.65
CA GLU A 361 24.30 -1.11 -5.46
C GLU A 361 24.64 -1.91 -4.20
N ARG A 362 24.09 -3.12 -4.07
CA ARG A 362 24.37 -4.01 -2.94
C ARG A 362 25.75 -4.64 -2.98
N ALA A 363 26.18 -5.08 -4.16
CA ALA A 363 27.40 -5.87 -4.31
C ALA A 363 28.68 -5.02 -4.35
N LEU A 364 28.59 -3.78 -4.85
CA LEU A 364 29.76 -2.93 -5.09
C LEU A 364 29.89 -1.79 -4.08
N PHE A 365 28.79 -1.12 -3.77
CA PHE A 365 28.86 0.18 -3.11
C PHE A 365 28.68 0.07 -1.61
N ALA A 366 29.53 0.78 -0.87
CA ALA A 366 29.30 1.02 0.54
C ALA A 366 28.24 2.10 0.72
N ARG A 367 27.60 2.13 1.90
CA ARG A 367 26.63 3.18 2.25
C ARG A 367 27.33 4.54 2.26
N ASP A 368 26.64 5.55 1.73
CA ASP A 368 27.10 6.95 1.65
C ASP A 368 28.47 7.15 0.97
N GLU A 369 28.84 6.20 0.11
CA GLU A 369 30.09 6.28 -0.65
C GLU A 369 30.01 7.41 -1.69
N PRO A 370 31.04 8.27 -1.79
CA PRO A 370 31.05 9.35 -2.77
C PRO A 370 31.03 8.79 -4.20
N ASP A 371 30.40 9.53 -5.12
CA ASP A 371 30.17 9.06 -6.48
C ASP A 371 31.48 8.69 -7.21
N GLU A 372 32.57 9.43 -6.96
CA GLU A 372 33.87 9.12 -7.55
C GLU A 372 34.43 7.75 -7.11
N ALA A 373 34.25 7.38 -5.84
CA ALA A 373 34.67 6.07 -5.33
C ALA A 373 33.77 4.95 -5.88
N LYS A 374 32.48 5.22 -6.11
CA LYS A 374 31.59 4.29 -6.80
C LYS A 374 32.02 4.08 -8.26
N LEU A 375 32.42 5.14 -8.96
CA LEU A 375 32.94 5.06 -10.33
C LEU A 375 34.24 4.24 -10.38
N ASP A 376 35.17 4.44 -9.44
CA ASP A 376 36.41 3.64 -9.37
C ASP A 376 36.13 2.13 -9.23
N LYS A 377 35.17 1.76 -8.37
CA LYS A 377 34.75 0.37 -8.20
C LYS A 377 34.06 -0.18 -9.45
N LEU A 378 33.26 0.65 -10.11
CA LEU A 378 32.59 0.25 -11.34
C LEU A 378 33.59 0.02 -12.48
N GLU A 379 34.62 0.88 -12.60
CA GLU A 379 35.72 0.67 -13.54
C GLU A 379 36.47 -0.62 -13.24
N ALA A 380 36.81 -0.86 -11.98
CA ALA A 380 37.50 -2.09 -11.57
C ALA A 380 36.67 -3.33 -11.96
N LEU A 381 35.36 -3.30 -11.72
CA LEU A 381 34.47 -4.40 -12.10
C LEU A 381 34.41 -4.59 -13.63
N VAL A 382 34.04 -3.56 -14.36
CA VAL A 382 33.78 -3.64 -15.81
C VAL A 382 35.07 -3.96 -16.58
N VAL A 383 36.16 -3.26 -16.27
CA VAL A 383 37.43 -3.37 -17.01
C VAL A 383 38.26 -4.54 -16.51
N THR A 384 38.46 -4.67 -15.20
CA THR A 384 39.42 -5.65 -14.65
C THR A 384 38.78 -7.02 -14.50
N GLN A 385 37.56 -7.10 -13.96
CA GLN A 385 36.92 -8.39 -13.69
C GLN A 385 36.23 -8.96 -14.93
N TYR A 386 35.54 -8.14 -15.72
CA TYR A 386 34.82 -8.59 -16.92
C TYR A 386 35.57 -8.35 -18.24
N GLY A 387 36.71 -7.67 -18.23
CA GLY A 387 37.53 -7.46 -19.44
C GLY A 387 36.86 -6.59 -20.50
N ARG A 388 35.90 -5.73 -20.11
CA ARG A 388 35.16 -4.86 -21.03
C ARG A 388 35.90 -3.54 -21.27
N PRO A 389 35.67 -2.88 -22.41
CA PRO A 389 36.24 -1.55 -22.68
C PRO A 389 35.87 -0.52 -21.59
N LEU A 390 36.79 0.39 -21.28
CA LEU A 390 36.54 1.51 -20.36
C LEU A 390 35.32 2.37 -20.79
N ALA A 391 35.07 2.44 -22.10
CA ALA A 391 33.93 3.16 -22.66
C ALA A 391 32.56 2.56 -22.29
N ASP A 392 32.52 1.31 -21.81
CA ASP A 392 31.28 0.64 -21.39
C ASP A 392 30.85 1.09 -19.98
N VAL A 393 31.81 1.55 -19.16
CA VAL A 393 31.57 1.99 -17.77
C VAL A 393 30.53 3.10 -17.71
N ARG A 394 30.55 4.04 -18.66
CA ARG A 394 29.60 5.16 -18.70
C ARG A 394 28.14 4.71 -18.91
N PHE A 395 27.91 3.60 -19.61
CA PHE A 395 26.55 3.10 -19.82
C PHE A 395 26.01 2.44 -18.55
N VAL A 396 26.86 1.68 -17.86
CA VAL A 396 26.49 1.11 -16.55
C VAL A 396 26.33 2.20 -15.49
N ALA A 397 27.21 3.21 -15.48
CA ALA A 397 27.11 4.37 -14.59
C ALA A 397 25.81 5.15 -14.84
N SER A 398 25.40 5.33 -16.10
CA SER A 398 24.14 5.98 -16.46
C SER A 398 22.92 5.21 -15.93
N ILE A 399 22.91 3.88 -16.03
CA ILE A 399 21.83 3.06 -15.43
C ILE A 399 21.77 3.24 -13.91
N LEU A 400 22.92 3.35 -13.25
CA LEU A 400 23.05 3.57 -11.81
C LEU A 400 22.80 5.03 -11.38
N SER A 401 22.45 5.91 -12.32
CA SER A 401 22.28 7.35 -12.07
C SER A 401 23.49 8.01 -11.42
N LEU A 402 24.69 7.49 -11.68
CA LEU A 402 25.96 8.06 -11.19
C LEU A 402 26.42 9.17 -12.13
N PRO A 403 26.66 10.40 -11.63
CA PRO A 403 27.20 11.49 -12.43
C PRO A 403 28.58 11.10 -12.95
N CYS A 404 28.72 10.97 -14.27
CA CYS A 404 29.96 10.46 -14.88
C CYS A 404 30.43 11.29 -16.08
N GLU A 405 29.73 12.38 -16.41
CA GLU A 405 30.04 13.24 -17.56
C GLU A 405 31.42 13.90 -17.43
N ASN A 406 31.84 14.22 -16.21
CA ASN A 406 33.15 14.79 -15.94
C ASN A 406 34.30 13.83 -16.27
N ARG A 407 34.07 12.51 -16.17
CA ARG A 407 35.09 11.47 -16.33
C ARG A 407 35.07 10.84 -17.73
N TYR A 408 33.89 10.60 -18.30
CA TYR A 408 33.74 9.91 -19.59
C TYR A 408 33.13 10.77 -20.71
N GLY A 409 32.78 12.03 -20.42
CA GLY A 409 32.12 12.94 -21.36
C GLY A 409 30.61 12.74 -21.43
N VAL A 410 29.93 13.70 -22.07
CA VAL A 410 28.47 13.71 -22.23
C VAL A 410 28.03 12.71 -23.31
N LEU A 411 26.96 11.96 -23.03
CA LEU A 411 26.32 11.07 -24.00
C LEU A 411 25.50 11.88 -25.01
N THR A 412 26.03 12.11 -26.21
CA THR A 412 25.37 12.86 -27.30
C THR A 412 24.55 11.98 -28.25
N MET A 413 24.08 10.82 -27.78
CA MET A 413 23.42 9.82 -28.61
C MET A 413 21.89 9.90 -28.52
N THR A 414 21.19 9.37 -29.52
CA THR A 414 19.72 9.24 -29.45
C THR A 414 19.33 8.25 -28.35
N PRO A 415 18.14 8.38 -27.72
CA PRO A 415 17.70 7.48 -26.67
C PRO A 415 17.70 5.99 -27.08
N GLN A 416 17.33 5.68 -28.32
CA GLN A 416 17.34 4.32 -28.84
C GLN A 416 18.77 3.76 -28.92
N ARG A 417 19.71 4.54 -29.46
CA ARG A 417 21.11 4.11 -29.57
C ARG A 417 21.77 3.99 -28.20
N HIS A 418 21.42 4.87 -27.26
CA HIS A 418 21.85 4.77 -25.88
C HIS A 418 21.41 3.44 -25.25
N LYS A 419 20.13 3.06 -25.42
CA LYS A 419 19.61 1.77 -24.96
C LYS A 419 20.34 0.58 -25.59
N ASP A 420 20.57 0.61 -26.89
CA ASP A 420 21.21 -0.51 -27.59
C ASP A 420 22.68 -0.71 -27.16
N GLU A 421 23.44 0.36 -26.97
CA GLU A 421 24.81 0.26 -26.44
C GLU A 421 24.80 -0.17 -24.98
N THR A 422 23.83 0.28 -24.19
CA THR A 422 23.66 -0.13 -22.78
C THR A 422 23.37 -1.62 -22.63
N LEU A 423 22.60 -2.22 -23.54
CA LEU A 423 22.33 -3.67 -23.53
C LEU A 423 23.52 -4.50 -23.98
N ARG A 424 24.43 -3.91 -24.76
CA ARG A 424 25.66 -4.58 -25.22
C ARG A 424 26.76 -4.52 -24.18
N ALA A 425 26.90 -3.36 -23.53
CA ALA A 425 27.79 -3.10 -22.40
C ALA A 425 27.49 -4.10 -21.27
#